data_AF-A0A954PPA4-F1
#
_entry.id   AF-A0A954PPA4-F1
#
_cell.length_a   1.000
_cell.length_b   1.000
_cell.length_c   1.000
_cell.angle_alpha   90.00
_cell.angle_beta   90.00
_cell.angle_gamma   90.00
#
_symmetry.space_group_name_H-M   'P 1'
#
loop_
_entity.id
_entity.type
_entity.pdbx_description
1 polymer ?
#
loop_
_entity_poly.entity_id
_entity_poly.type
_entity_poly.pdbx_seq_one_letter_code
_entity_poly.pdbx_strand_id
1 'polypeptide(L)'
;VDSWLLWKLTNGRVHATDPSNACRTMLFNIHKDQWDHKLLEMFDIPLEILPDVRSSSEVFGSTDLFGAEIPVAGIAGDQSAALFGQMCHKPGMVKNTYGTGCFMLMHTGDKPVTSKNNLLTSVAWKINGKTEYALEGSIFIAGAVVQWLRDGLGIIRKSEDIESLAREVPDSGGIVVVPAFAGLGAPHWDAWARGLI
;
A
#
# COMPACT_ATOMS: atom_id res chain seq x y z
N VAL A 1 3.94 10.33 0.07
CA VAL A 1 3.03 11.24 0.84
C VAL A 1 3.64 11.52 2.20
N ASP A 2 4.03 10.48 2.91
CA ASP A 2 4.99 10.47 4.01
C ASP A 2 6.09 11.55 3.91
N SER A 3 6.87 11.58 2.81
CA SER A 3 7.98 12.53 2.68
C SER A 3 7.52 13.99 2.66
N TRP A 4 6.38 14.25 2.02
CA TRP A 4 5.75 15.56 2.02
C TRP A 4 5.26 15.95 3.42
N LEU A 5 4.60 15.04 4.15
CA LEU A 5 4.16 15.30 5.51
C LEU A 5 5.34 15.58 6.45
N LEU A 6 6.40 14.78 6.36
CA LEU A 6 7.63 15.00 7.11
C LEU A 6 8.26 16.37 6.78
N TRP A 7 8.33 16.72 5.51
CA TRP A 7 8.81 18.03 5.06
C TRP A 7 7.99 19.18 5.69
N LYS A 8 6.66 19.05 5.71
CA LYS A 8 5.78 20.06 6.32
C LYS A 8 5.90 20.13 7.84
N LEU A 9 5.96 18.98 8.51
CA LEU A 9 6.12 18.89 9.98
C LEU A 9 7.47 19.44 10.45
N THR A 10 8.51 19.30 9.64
CA THR A 10 9.86 19.79 9.96
C THR A 10 10.16 21.16 9.35
N ASN A 11 9.15 21.87 8.83
CA ASN A 11 9.28 23.17 8.18
C ASN A 11 10.40 23.21 7.12
N GLY A 12 10.47 22.17 6.28
CA GLY A 12 11.42 22.05 5.19
C GLY A 12 12.83 21.60 5.57
N ARG A 13 13.07 21.22 6.84
CA ARG A 13 14.40 20.79 7.30
C ARG A 13 14.74 19.36 6.90
N VAL A 14 13.74 18.49 6.74
CA VAL A 14 13.96 17.06 6.50
C VAL A 14 13.22 16.60 5.24
N HIS A 15 13.99 16.14 4.25
CA HIS A 15 13.49 15.47 3.05
C HIS A 15 13.87 13.99 3.10
N ALA A 16 12.99 13.17 3.67
CA ALA A 16 13.23 11.74 3.83
C ALA A 16 11.95 10.91 3.59
N THR A 17 12.13 9.62 3.36
CA THR A 17 11.08 8.59 3.24
C THR A 17 11.58 7.30 3.91
N ASP A 18 10.73 6.30 4.05
CA ASP A 18 11.12 4.97 4.53
C ASP A 18 11.12 3.91 3.39
N PRO A 19 11.83 2.78 3.54
CA PRO A 19 11.87 1.71 2.56
C PRO A 19 10.50 1.17 2.11
N SER A 20 9.51 1.15 3.01
CA SER A 20 8.18 0.65 2.66
C SER A 20 7.45 1.60 1.70
N ASN A 21 7.64 2.92 1.79
CA ASN A 21 7.19 3.87 0.78
C ASN A 21 8.09 3.87 -0.45
N ALA A 22 9.42 3.90 -0.27
CA ALA A 22 10.39 3.96 -1.37
C ALA A 22 10.24 2.78 -2.34
N CYS A 23 10.01 1.56 -1.84
CA CYS A 23 9.83 0.37 -2.69
C CYS A 23 8.58 0.44 -3.60
N ARG A 24 7.63 1.33 -3.31
CA ARG A 24 6.40 1.54 -4.11
C ARG A 24 6.56 2.56 -5.22
N THR A 25 7.73 3.20 -5.32
CA THR A 25 8.03 4.19 -6.37
C THR A 25 8.41 3.56 -7.71
N MET A 26 8.74 2.26 -7.73
CA MET A 26 9.40 1.58 -8.85
C MET A 26 10.83 2.08 -9.14
N LEU A 27 11.40 2.98 -8.33
CA LEU A 27 12.74 3.54 -8.51
C LEU A 27 13.75 3.04 -7.47
N PHE A 28 13.29 2.36 -6.42
CA PHE A 28 14.10 1.89 -5.31
C PHE A 28 14.50 0.42 -5.48
N ASN A 29 15.79 0.12 -5.37
CA ASN A 29 16.29 -1.24 -5.42
C ASN A 29 16.16 -1.92 -4.06
N ILE A 30 15.12 -2.75 -3.90
CA ILE A 30 14.83 -3.42 -2.62
C ILE A 30 15.91 -4.40 -2.16
N HIS A 31 16.79 -4.86 -3.06
CA HIS A 31 17.87 -5.80 -2.71
C HIS A 31 19.12 -5.10 -2.21
N LYS A 32 19.35 -3.85 -2.66
CA LYS A 32 20.52 -3.04 -2.30
C LYS A 32 20.19 -1.92 -1.32
N ASP A 33 18.92 -1.71 -1.02
CA ASP A 33 18.43 -0.68 -0.09
C ASP A 33 18.87 0.74 -0.48
N GLN A 34 18.78 1.04 -1.80
CA GLN A 34 19.15 2.34 -2.36
C GLN A 34 18.34 2.65 -3.63
N TRP A 35 18.27 3.92 -4.02
CA TRP A 35 17.75 4.32 -5.32
C TRP A 35 18.52 3.64 -6.48
N ASP A 36 17.81 3.17 -7.50
CA ASP A 36 18.40 2.45 -8.62
C ASP A 36 18.79 3.40 -9.75
N HIS A 37 20.08 3.70 -9.87
CA HIS A 37 20.59 4.62 -10.90
C HIS A 37 20.19 4.25 -12.33
N LYS A 38 20.02 2.96 -12.66
CA LYS A 38 19.62 2.57 -14.02
C LYS A 38 18.16 2.93 -14.29
N LEU A 39 17.29 2.76 -13.28
CA LEU A 39 15.89 3.16 -13.39
C LEU A 39 15.77 4.69 -13.44
N LEU A 40 16.56 5.41 -12.65
CA LEU A 40 16.60 6.87 -12.68
C LEU A 40 17.05 7.40 -14.05
N GLU A 41 18.12 6.86 -14.63
CA GLU A 41 18.58 7.20 -15.97
C GLU A 41 17.53 6.87 -17.03
N MET A 42 16.91 5.68 -16.94
CA MET A 42 15.87 5.24 -17.88
C MET A 42 14.64 6.16 -17.90
N PHE A 43 14.28 6.74 -16.76
CA PHE A 43 13.14 7.66 -16.64
C PHE A 43 13.52 9.14 -16.67
N ASP A 44 14.81 9.47 -16.90
CA ASP A 44 15.34 10.85 -16.89
C ASP A 44 15.04 11.60 -15.56
N ILE A 45 15.29 10.93 -14.43
CA ILE A 45 15.02 11.45 -13.09
C ILE A 45 16.35 11.80 -12.39
N PRO A 46 16.60 13.08 -12.02
CA PRO A 46 17.79 13.45 -11.25
C PRO A 46 17.74 12.84 -9.84
N LEU A 47 18.89 12.37 -9.33
CA LEU A 47 18.97 11.77 -8.00
C LEU A 47 18.70 12.82 -6.90
N GLU A 48 19.07 14.07 -7.15
CA GLU A 48 19.06 15.18 -6.20
C GLU A 48 17.65 15.59 -5.77
N ILE A 49 16.63 15.22 -6.55
CA ILE A 49 15.22 15.48 -6.20
C ILE A 49 14.62 14.38 -5.31
N LEU A 50 15.33 13.27 -5.08
CA LEU A 50 14.82 12.16 -4.30
C LEU A 50 15.11 12.34 -2.79
N PRO A 51 14.20 11.92 -1.92
CA PRO A 51 14.42 11.97 -0.48
C PRO A 51 15.46 10.95 -0.02
N ASP A 52 16.08 11.23 1.13
CA ASP A 52 16.87 10.23 1.86
C ASP A 52 15.96 9.06 2.27
N VAL A 53 16.41 7.82 2.04
CA VAL A 53 15.69 6.63 2.53
C VAL A 53 16.26 6.21 3.88
N ARG A 54 15.43 6.21 4.92
CA ARG A 54 15.80 5.97 6.33
C ARG A 54 14.93 4.86 6.96
N SER A 55 15.37 4.27 8.06
CA SER A 55 14.66 3.21 8.79
C SER A 55 13.19 3.58 9.05
N SER A 56 12.28 2.60 8.97
CA SER A 56 10.85 2.81 9.25
C SER A 56 10.60 3.22 10.72
N SER A 57 11.55 2.92 11.61
CA SER A 57 11.54 3.31 13.02
C SER A 57 12.89 3.92 13.40
N GLU A 58 12.99 5.26 13.34
CA GLU A 58 14.09 6.08 13.85
C GLU A 58 13.63 7.54 14.00
N VAL A 59 14.37 8.39 14.72
CA VAL A 59 14.04 9.81 14.85
C VAL A 59 14.48 10.57 13.60
N PHE A 60 13.52 10.97 12.77
CA PHE A 60 13.77 11.71 11.52
C PHE A 60 14.05 13.20 11.77
N GLY A 61 13.42 13.75 12.81
CA GLY A 61 13.44 15.15 13.20
C GLY A 61 12.33 15.43 14.20
N SER A 62 12.07 16.70 14.47
CA SER A 62 11.01 17.13 15.38
C SER A 62 10.11 18.22 14.79
N THR A 63 8.88 18.25 15.27
CA THR A 63 7.87 19.28 15.00
C THR A 63 7.55 20.04 16.28
N ASP A 64 7.35 21.34 16.17
CA ASP A 64 6.95 22.25 17.26
C ASP A 64 5.49 22.75 17.12
N LEU A 65 4.80 22.34 16.04
CA LEU A 65 3.45 22.77 15.69
C LEU A 65 2.38 22.56 16.77
N PHE A 66 2.66 21.74 17.78
CA PHE A 66 1.73 21.39 18.85
C PHE A 66 2.09 22.03 20.20
N GLY A 67 2.90 23.10 20.19
CA GLY A 67 3.29 23.84 21.39
C GLY A 67 4.37 23.15 22.24
N ALA A 68 4.91 22.04 21.76
CA ALA A 68 6.04 21.33 22.33
C ALA A 68 6.82 20.65 21.19
N GLU A 69 8.10 20.39 21.43
CA GLU A 69 8.92 19.61 20.51
C GLU A 69 8.50 18.13 20.56
N ILE A 70 7.96 17.62 19.45
CA ILE A 70 7.52 16.23 19.30
C ILE A 70 8.40 15.55 18.24
N PRO A 71 9.08 14.44 18.57
CA PRO A 71 9.85 13.70 17.59
C PRO A 71 8.94 12.99 16.58
N VAL A 72 9.26 13.12 15.30
CA VAL A 72 8.69 12.27 14.24
C VAL A 72 9.58 11.04 14.13
N ALA A 73 9.10 9.91 14.65
CA ALA A 73 9.93 8.72 14.90
C ALA A 73 9.48 7.44 14.17
N GLY A 74 8.46 7.51 13.33
CA GLY A 74 7.93 6.35 12.61
C GLY A 74 7.31 6.75 11.28
N ILE A 75 7.73 6.08 10.22
CA ILE A 75 7.19 6.24 8.86
C ILE A 75 7.05 4.85 8.25
N ALA A 76 5.87 4.56 7.71
CA ALA A 76 5.61 3.36 6.93
C ALA A 76 4.47 3.62 5.94
N GLY A 77 4.44 2.88 4.84
CA GLY A 77 3.27 2.78 3.97
C GLY A 77 2.09 2.22 4.76
N ASP A 78 0.86 2.65 4.44
CA ASP A 78 -0.36 2.28 5.17
C ASP A 78 -0.55 0.75 5.27
N GLN A 79 -0.31 0.01 4.18
CA GLN A 79 -0.45 -1.45 4.16
C GLN A 79 0.62 -2.15 5.00
N SER A 80 1.86 -1.65 4.96
CA SER A 80 2.96 -2.12 5.80
C SER A 80 2.74 -1.79 7.28
N ALA A 81 2.23 -0.59 7.58
CA ALA A 81 1.83 -0.19 8.93
C ALA A 81 0.69 -1.07 9.46
N ALA A 82 -0.29 -1.42 8.61
CA ALA A 82 -1.36 -2.34 8.98
C ALA A 82 -0.84 -3.77 9.22
N LEU A 83 0.11 -4.25 8.42
CA LEU A 83 0.78 -5.54 8.65
C LEU A 83 1.51 -5.55 10.00
N PHE A 84 2.24 -4.47 10.30
CA PHE A 84 2.93 -4.33 11.58
C PHE A 84 1.96 -4.23 12.77
N GLY A 85 0.90 -3.43 12.65
CA GLY A 85 -0.12 -3.24 13.68
C GLY A 85 -0.99 -4.47 13.93
N GLN A 86 -1.13 -5.34 12.93
CA GLN A 86 -1.75 -6.67 13.07
C GLN A 86 -0.79 -7.72 13.68
N MET A 87 0.37 -7.28 14.20
CA MET A 87 1.36 -8.13 14.84
C MET A 87 1.89 -9.25 13.91
N CYS A 88 1.90 -9.02 12.59
CA CYS A 88 2.37 -9.99 11.60
C CYS A 88 3.91 -10.04 11.53
N HIS A 89 4.57 -10.20 12.67
CA HIS A 89 6.03 -10.08 12.82
C HIS A 89 6.79 -11.39 12.55
N LYS A 90 6.07 -12.47 12.18
CA LYS A 90 6.68 -13.75 11.81
C LYS A 90 6.47 -14.04 10.32
N PRO A 91 7.47 -14.59 9.62
CA PRO A 91 7.31 -15.03 8.24
C PRO A 91 6.11 -15.97 8.09
N GLY A 92 5.32 -15.77 7.04
CA GLY A 92 4.10 -16.52 6.75
C GLY A 92 2.83 -15.95 7.39
N MET A 93 2.92 -14.96 8.29
CA MET A 93 1.73 -14.25 8.77
C MET A 93 1.15 -13.37 7.66
N VAL A 94 -0.18 -13.40 7.54
CA VAL A 94 -0.92 -12.71 6.47
C VAL A 94 -2.00 -11.85 7.08
N LYS A 95 -2.19 -10.67 6.49
CA LYS A 95 -3.38 -9.85 6.73
C LYS A 95 -4.05 -9.54 5.40
N ASN A 96 -5.33 -9.19 5.46
CA ASN A 96 -6.04 -8.59 4.36
C ASN A 96 -6.83 -7.38 4.86
N THR A 97 -6.69 -6.22 4.19
CA THR A 97 -7.41 -5.00 4.56
C THR A 97 -8.48 -4.71 3.54
N TYR A 98 -9.73 -4.63 3.98
CA TYR A 98 -10.89 -4.31 3.15
C TYR A 98 -11.24 -2.82 3.29
N GLY A 99 -11.02 -2.05 2.24
CA GLY A 99 -11.40 -0.63 2.12
C GLY A 99 -11.93 -0.35 0.71
N THR A 100 -11.63 0.84 0.15
CA THR A 100 -11.96 1.16 -1.25
C THR A 100 -11.44 0.08 -2.21
N GLY A 101 -10.18 -0.31 -2.04
CA GLY A 101 -9.58 -1.53 -2.58
C GLY A 101 -9.35 -2.58 -1.49
N CYS A 102 -8.75 -3.70 -1.85
CA CYS A 102 -8.41 -4.79 -0.95
C CYS A 102 -6.95 -5.20 -1.14
N PHE A 103 -6.19 -5.24 -0.05
CA PHE A 103 -4.74 -5.44 -0.08
C PHE A 103 -4.33 -6.54 0.89
N MET A 104 -3.93 -7.67 0.30
CA MET A 104 -3.39 -8.81 1.02
C MET A 104 -1.87 -8.67 1.10
N LEU A 105 -1.32 -8.71 2.31
CA LEU A 105 0.11 -8.71 2.55
C LEU A 105 0.49 -9.93 3.39
N MET A 106 1.55 -10.63 2.98
CA MET A 106 2.19 -11.71 3.72
C MET A 106 3.61 -11.28 4.09
N HIS A 107 3.94 -11.32 5.38
CA HIS A 107 5.31 -11.08 5.83
C HIS A 107 6.22 -12.25 5.42
N THR A 108 7.38 -11.98 4.80
CA THR A 108 8.31 -13.02 4.31
C THR A 108 9.66 -13.03 5.04
N GLY A 109 9.84 -12.23 6.09
CA GLY A 109 11.09 -12.15 6.84
C GLY A 109 12.17 -11.34 6.12
N ASP A 110 13.43 -11.71 6.32
CA ASP A 110 14.60 -10.98 5.85
C ASP A 110 15.03 -11.31 4.41
N LYS A 111 14.27 -12.17 3.72
CA LYS A 111 14.53 -12.56 2.34
C LYS A 111 13.38 -12.13 1.44
N PRO A 112 13.65 -11.34 0.38
CA PRO A 112 12.63 -11.02 -0.61
C PRO A 112 12.26 -12.30 -1.38
N VAL A 113 10.97 -12.52 -1.59
CA VAL A 113 10.45 -13.66 -2.34
C VAL A 113 9.95 -13.18 -3.70
N THR A 114 10.59 -13.61 -4.79
CA THR A 114 10.07 -13.39 -6.14
C THR A 114 8.83 -14.28 -6.35
N SER A 115 7.68 -13.65 -6.61
CA SER A 115 6.45 -14.39 -6.85
C SER A 115 6.49 -15.21 -8.14
N LYS A 116 5.96 -16.44 -8.09
CA LYS A 116 5.65 -17.26 -9.27
C LYS A 116 4.16 -17.20 -9.65
N ASN A 117 3.38 -16.37 -8.95
CA ASN A 117 1.92 -16.27 -9.07
C ASN A 117 1.49 -14.80 -9.22
N ASN A 118 2.27 -13.99 -9.93
CA ASN A 118 1.94 -12.59 -10.26
C ASN A 118 1.63 -11.70 -9.03
N LEU A 119 2.40 -11.86 -7.95
CA LEU A 119 2.32 -10.99 -6.77
C LEU A 119 3.51 -10.03 -6.75
N LEU A 120 3.36 -8.91 -6.03
CA LEU A 120 4.44 -7.96 -5.83
C LEU A 120 5.32 -8.40 -4.65
N THR A 121 6.63 -8.23 -4.79
CA THR A 121 7.58 -8.31 -3.69
C THR A 121 7.87 -6.88 -3.22
N SER A 122 7.64 -6.58 -1.95
CA SER A 122 7.82 -5.24 -1.37
C SER A 122 8.65 -5.30 -0.09
N VAL A 123 9.01 -4.13 0.44
CA VAL A 123 9.60 -3.99 1.77
C VAL A 123 8.49 -3.80 2.79
N ALA A 124 8.44 -4.67 3.81
CA ALA A 124 7.52 -4.53 4.92
C ALA A 124 7.95 -3.35 5.81
N TRP A 125 9.19 -3.39 6.31
CA TRP A 125 9.78 -2.32 7.12
C TRP A 125 11.29 -2.51 7.23
N LYS A 126 11.97 -1.46 7.69
CA LYS A 126 13.35 -1.55 8.20
C LYS A 126 13.37 -1.10 9.64
N ILE A 127 13.84 -1.95 10.55
CA ILE A 127 13.92 -1.66 11.99
C ILE A 127 15.24 -2.24 12.51
N ASN A 128 15.98 -1.48 13.33
CA ASN A 128 17.26 -1.90 13.89
C ASN A 128 18.28 -2.39 12.84
N GLY A 129 18.32 -1.72 11.68
CA GLY A 129 19.21 -2.07 10.57
C GLY A 129 18.81 -3.31 9.77
N LYS A 130 17.72 -3.98 10.14
CA LYS A 130 17.21 -5.18 9.45
C LYS A 130 16.02 -4.82 8.58
N THR A 131 16.14 -5.11 7.29
CA THR A 131 15.04 -4.98 6.32
C THR A 131 14.26 -6.29 6.27
N GLU A 132 12.94 -6.18 6.38
CA GLU A 132 12.01 -7.31 6.23
C GLU A 132 11.06 -7.03 5.05
N TYR A 133 10.58 -8.09 4.40
CA TYR A 133 9.90 -8.05 3.11
C TYR A 133 8.47 -8.59 3.21
N ALA A 134 7.66 -8.26 2.20
CA ALA A 134 6.33 -8.80 2.05
C ALA A 134 6.04 -9.25 0.62
N LEU A 135 5.10 -10.19 0.50
CA LEU A 135 4.39 -10.48 -0.73
C LEU A 135 3.02 -9.83 -0.70
N GLU A 136 2.63 -9.20 -1.81
CA GLU A 136 1.40 -8.42 -1.89
C GLU A 136 0.52 -8.80 -3.08
N GLY A 137 -0.78 -8.94 -2.79
CA GLY A 137 -1.85 -8.95 -3.79
C GLY A 137 -2.66 -7.66 -3.68
N SER A 138 -2.82 -6.95 -4.79
CA SER A 138 -3.59 -5.71 -4.86
C SER A 138 -4.87 -5.91 -5.65
N ILE A 139 -6.02 -5.72 -5.01
CA ILE A 139 -7.34 -5.70 -5.63
C ILE A 139 -7.81 -4.25 -5.60
N PHE A 140 -7.96 -3.62 -6.77
CA PHE A 140 -8.21 -2.18 -6.83
C PHE A 140 -9.63 -1.79 -6.40
N ILE A 141 -10.62 -2.66 -6.67
CA ILE A 141 -12.03 -2.39 -6.43
C ILE A 141 -12.57 -3.43 -5.45
N ALA A 142 -12.83 -3.01 -4.21
CA ALA A 142 -13.52 -3.79 -3.19
C ALA A 142 -14.73 -3.00 -2.68
N GLY A 143 -14.58 -2.14 -1.67
CA GLY A 143 -15.67 -1.27 -1.18
C GLY A 143 -16.18 -0.27 -2.22
N ALA A 144 -15.35 0.09 -3.21
CA ALA A 144 -15.76 0.94 -4.32
C ALA A 144 -16.90 0.35 -5.16
N VAL A 145 -17.08 -0.98 -5.20
CA VAL A 145 -18.24 -1.59 -5.88
C VAL A 145 -19.54 -1.22 -5.16
N VAL A 146 -19.54 -1.23 -3.82
CA VAL A 146 -20.70 -0.86 -3.01
C VAL A 146 -21.01 0.63 -3.18
N GLN A 147 -19.98 1.48 -3.25
CA GLN A 147 -20.16 2.90 -3.56
C GLN A 147 -20.78 3.10 -4.94
N TRP A 148 -20.35 2.34 -5.96
CA TRP A 148 -20.92 2.41 -7.30
C TRP A 148 -22.38 1.93 -7.35
N LEU A 149 -22.76 0.90 -6.60
CA LEU A 149 -24.16 0.49 -6.48
C LEU A 149 -25.05 1.59 -5.87
N ARG A 150 -24.49 2.39 -4.96
CA ARG A 150 -25.18 3.53 -4.32
C ARG A 150 -25.28 4.74 -5.24
N ASP A 151 -24.15 5.23 -5.73
CA ASP A 151 -24.06 6.53 -6.40
C ASP A 151 -24.25 6.41 -7.92
N GLY A 152 -23.84 5.26 -8.50
CA GLY A 152 -23.92 5.00 -9.93
C GLY A 152 -25.27 4.40 -10.33
N LEU A 153 -25.57 3.19 -9.85
CA LEU A 153 -26.82 2.50 -10.18
C LEU A 153 -28.02 2.97 -9.34
N GLY A 154 -27.80 3.52 -8.15
CA GLY A 154 -28.88 3.98 -7.28
C GLY A 154 -29.73 2.88 -6.66
N ILE A 155 -29.25 1.63 -6.62
CA ILE A 155 -30.04 0.48 -6.11
C ILE A 155 -30.03 0.40 -4.58
N ILE A 156 -29.06 1.05 -3.94
CA ILE A 156 -28.99 1.20 -2.47
C ILE A 156 -28.86 2.68 -2.12
N ARG A 157 -29.34 3.09 -0.95
CA ARG A 157 -29.28 4.50 -0.52
C ARG A 157 -28.05 4.79 0.32
N LYS A 158 -27.63 3.83 1.13
CA LYS A 158 -26.41 3.86 1.92
C LYS A 158 -25.59 2.59 1.66
N SER A 159 -24.28 2.68 1.89
CA SER A 159 -23.39 1.54 1.69
C SER A 159 -23.68 0.38 2.66
N GLU A 160 -24.22 0.67 3.85
CA GLU A 160 -24.64 -0.34 4.82
C GLU A 160 -25.86 -1.17 4.36
N ASP A 161 -26.70 -0.61 3.49
CA ASP A 161 -27.93 -1.28 3.02
C ASP A 161 -27.64 -2.54 2.19
N ILE A 162 -26.42 -2.66 1.63
CA ILE A 162 -26.04 -3.78 0.76
C ILE A 162 -26.09 -5.12 1.49
N GLU A 163 -25.79 -5.14 2.79
CA GLU A 163 -25.76 -6.38 3.57
C GLU A 163 -27.17 -6.94 3.75
N SER A 164 -28.13 -6.08 4.11
CA SER A 164 -29.53 -6.48 4.23
C SER A 164 -30.08 -6.94 2.89
N LEU A 165 -29.82 -6.19 1.80
CA LEU A 165 -30.30 -6.52 0.46
C LEU A 165 -29.73 -7.86 -0.04
N ALA A 166 -28.44 -8.11 0.16
CA ALA A 166 -27.81 -9.37 -0.25
C ALA A 166 -28.37 -10.60 0.50
N ARG A 167 -28.89 -10.41 1.73
CA ARG A 167 -29.50 -11.48 2.54
C ARG A 167 -30.94 -11.81 2.15
N GLU A 168 -31.59 -11.02 1.28
CA GLU A 168 -32.95 -11.29 0.82
C GLU A 168 -33.02 -12.45 -0.18
N VAL A 169 -31.89 -12.83 -0.79
CA VAL A 169 -31.77 -13.94 -1.73
C VAL A 169 -30.90 -15.06 -1.15
N PRO A 170 -31.19 -16.34 -1.46
CA PRO A 170 -30.40 -17.47 -0.96
C PRO A 170 -29.05 -17.63 -1.66
N ASP A 171 -28.90 -17.12 -2.88
CA ASP A 171 -27.71 -17.19 -3.72
C ASP A 171 -27.69 -16.08 -4.78
N SER A 172 -26.68 -16.05 -5.65
CA SER A 172 -26.54 -15.05 -6.73
C SER A 172 -27.38 -15.34 -7.98
N GLY A 173 -28.12 -16.46 -8.04
CA GLY A 173 -28.86 -16.88 -9.23
C GLY A 173 -27.97 -17.22 -10.43
N GLY A 174 -26.70 -17.53 -10.20
CA GLY A 174 -25.70 -17.75 -11.26
C GLY A 174 -25.08 -16.47 -11.84
N ILE A 175 -25.44 -15.30 -11.32
CA ILE A 175 -24.87 -14.02 -11.74
C ILE A 175 -23.49 -13.83 -11.11
N VAL A 176 -22.54 -13.30 -11.89
CA VAL A 176 -21.17 -13.00 -11.46
C VAL A 176 -20.85 -11.56 -11.81
N VAL A 177 -20.55 -10.73 -10.81
CA VAL A 177 -20.08 -9.36 -11.03
C VAL A 177 -18.56 -9.34 -10.96
N VAL A 178 -17.91 -8.89 -12.03
CA VAL A 178 -16.46 -8.61 -12.09
C VAL A 178 -16.27 -7.10 -12.07
N PRO A 179 -15.98 -6.48 -10.91
CA PRO A 179 -15.96 -5.02 -10.77
C PRO A 179 -14.61 -4.40 -11.22
N ALA A 180 -14.17 -4.70 -12.44
CA ALA A 180 -12.90 -4.20 -13.01
C ALA A 180 -13.00 -2.76 -13.54
N PHE A 181 -13.59 -1.83 -12.78
CA PHE A 181 -13.84 -0.45 -13.24
C PHE A 181 -12.57 0.31 -13.65
N ALA A 182 -11.44 -0.04 -13.03
CA ALA A 182 -10.10 0.50 -13.33
C ALA A 182 -9.12 -0.61 -13.75
N GLY A 183 -9.62 -1.66 -14.39
CA GLY A 183 -8.83 -2.87 -14.69
C GLY A 183 -8.82 -3.88 -13.55
N LEU A 184 -8.13 -4.99 -13.78
CA LEU A 184 -7.90 -6.06 -12.82
C LEU A 184 -6.51 -5.95 -12.22
N GLY A 185 -6.43 -5.96 -10.89
CA GLY A 185 -5.17 -6.04 -10.15
C GLY A 185 -4.60 -7.46 -10.12
N ALA A 186 -3.87 -7.78 -9.06
CA ALA A 186 -3.31 -9.13 -8.89
C ALA A 186 -4.42 -10.19 -8.83
N PRO A 187 -4.20 -11.39 -9.38
CA PRO A 187 -3.00 -11.86 -10.09
C PRO A 187 -3.03 -11.60 -11.62
N HIS A 188 -4.02 -10.87 -12.12
CA HIS A 188 -4.27 -10.70 -13.56
C HIS A 188 -3.43 -9.60 -14.20
N TRP A 189 -3.31 -8.45 -13.54
CA TRP A 189 -2.62 -7.26 -14.04
C TRP A 189 -3.07 -6.82 -15.43
N ASP A 190 -4.38 -6.80 -15.64
CA ASP A 190 -5.00 -6.34 -16.89
C ASP A 190 -5.60 -4.95 -16.72
N ALA A 191 -4.87 -3.92 -17.17
CA ALA A 191 -5.32 -2.53 -17.14
C ALA A 191 -6.48 -2.24 -18.13
N TRP A 192 -6.74 -3.13 -19.08
CA TRP A 192 -7.75 -2.97 -20.13
C TRP A 192 -9.08 -3.64 -19.81
N ALA A 193 -9.08 -4.58 -18.86
CA ALA A 193 -10.31 -5.17 -18.32
C ALA A 193 -11.29 -4.08 -17.83
N ARG A 194 -12.59 -4.34 -17.99
CA ARG A 194 -13.67 -3.45 -17.57
C ARG A 194 -14.73 -4.22 -16.80
N GLY A 195 -15.61 -3.48 -16.11
CA GLY A 195 -16.71 -4.07 -15.36
C GLY A 195 -17.59 -4.98 -16.21
N LEU A 196 -17.91 -6.17 -15.70
CA LEU A 196 -18.76 -7.17 -16.34
C LEU A 196 -19.76 -7.74 -15.34
N ILE A 197 -20.97 -8.06 -15.81
CA ILE A 197 -22.00 -8.82 -15.09
C ILE A 197 -22.43 -9.97 -15.99
#